data_AF-G1VJM4-F1
#
_entry.id   AF-G1VJM4-F1
#
_cell.length_a   1.000
_cell.length_b   1.000
_cell.length_c   1.000
_cell.angle_alpha   90.00
_cell.angle_beta   90.00
_cell.angle_gamma   90.00
#
_symmetry.space_group_name_H-M   'P 1'
#
loop_
_entity.id
_entity.type
_entity.pdbx_description
1 polymer ?
#
loop_
_entity_poly.entity_id
_entity_poly.type
_entity_poly.pdbx_seq_one_letter_code
_entity_poly.pdbx_strand_id
1 'polypeptide(L)'
;MSDEFRFETFVDAHSNIFREYLSSVIAKLPESNEDYRAIQEQMEAIFQQYPKVLEAVDTEKAAELSQQECAALIKVMELRNNLTDIEMQTVYFRGCYDGVGYLKKAGIL
;
A
#
# COMPACT_ATOMS: atom_id res chain seq x y z
N MET A 1 0.37 16.97 41.39
CA MET A 1 -0.63 16.62 40.36
C MET A 1 0.13 15.81 39.33
N SER A 2 -0.18 14.52 39.20
CA SER A 2 0.38 13.69 38.14
C SER A 2 -0.03 14.31 36.81
N ASP A 3 0.91 14.59 35.92
CA ASP A 3 0.57 14.82 34.52
C ASP A 3 -0.28 13.63 34.06
N GLU A 4 -1.55 13.91 33.80
CA GLU A 4 -2.51 12.91 33.37
C GLU A 4 -1.99 12.35 32.05
N PHE A 5 -1.59 11.09 32.04
CA PHE A 5 -0.99 10.45 30.87
C PHE A 5 -2.01 10.49 29.72
N ARG A 6 -1.88 11.48 28.84
CA ARG A 6 -2.73 11.61 27.66
C ARG A 6 -2.30 10.57 26.65
N PHE A 7 -3.17 9.60 26.40
CA PHE A 7 -3.04 8.66 25.29
C PHE A 7 -3.34 9.41 23.99
N GLU A 8 -2.34 10.11 23.44
CA GLU A 8 -2.39 10.57 22.05
C GLU A 8 -1.92 9.45 21.13
N THR A 9 -2.70 9.13 20.09
CA THR A 9 -2.26 8.15 19.12
C THR A 9 -1.11 8.72 18.29
N PHE A 10 -0.31 7.85 17.67
CA PHE A 10 0.73 8.30 16.73
C PHE A 10 0.15 9.19 15.62
N VAL A 11 -1.07 8.89 15.16
CA VAL A 11 -1.78 9.69 14.16
C VAL A 11 -2.11 11.08 14.70
N ASP A 12 -2.58 11.18 15.94
CA ASP A 12 -2.93 12.47 16.56
C ASP A 12 -1.69 13.35 16.74
N ALA A 13 -0.58 12.77 17.20
CA ALA A 13 0.67 13.48 17.45
C ALA A 13 1.46 13.82 16.18
N HIS A 14 1.34 13.00 15.13
CA HIS A 14 2.22 13.02 13.95
C HIS A 14 1.46 12.96 12.62
N SER A 15 0.23 13.50 12.58
CA SER A 15 -0.65 13.48 11.40
C SER A 15 0.02 14.00 10.11
N ASN A 16 0.92 14.97 10.23
CA ASN A 16 1.66 15.56 9.12
C ASN A 16 2.66 14.59 8.46
N ILE A 17 3.22 13.64 9.21
CA ILE A 17 4.19 12.64 8.70
C ILE A 17 3.60 11.24 8.58
N PHE A 18 2.38 11.01 9.07
CA PHE A 18 1.77 9.68 9.12
C PHE A 18 1.69 9.03 7.72
N ARG A 19 1.29 9.81 6.71
CA ARG A 19 1.25 9.31 5.32
C ARG A 19 2.63 8.94 4.80
N GLU A 20 3.64 9.78 5.05
CA GLU A 20 5.02 9.49 4.65
C GLU A 20 5.58 8.24 5.35
N TYR A 21 5.24 8.07 6.63
CA TYR A 21 5.57 6.87 7.38
C TYR A 21 4.99 5.61 6.73
N LEU A 22 3.69 5.60 6.45
CA LEU A 22 3.04 4.47 5.77
C LEU A 22 3.64 4.21 4.39
N SER A 23 3.87 5.26 3.59
CA SER A 23 4.53 5.14 2.29
C SER A 23 5.92 4.54 2.41
N SER A 24 6.70 4.88 3.44
CA SER A 24 8.04 4.31 3.66
C SER A 24 8.01 2.82 4.02
N VAL A 25 6.92 2.33 4.61
CA VAL A 25 6.70 0.92 4.91
C VAL A 25 6.36 0.17 3.63
N ILE A 26 5.42 0.71 2.84
CA ILE A 26 4.99 0.14 1.55
C ILE A 26 6.14 0.12 0.54
N ALA A 27 6.96 1.18 0.49
CA ALA A 27 8.08 1.30 -0.45
C ALA A 27 9.13 0.19 -0.31
N LYS A 28 9.15 -0.55 0.80
CA LYS A 28 10.06 -1.69 1.01
C LYS A 28 9.49 -3.02 0.51
N LEU A 29 8.20 -3.08 0.18
CA LEU A 29 7.55 -4.31 -0.28
C LEU A 29 8.14 -4.90 -1.57
N PRO A 30 8.52 -4.11 -2.60
CA PRO A 30 9.17 -4.66 -3.80
C PRO A 30 10.45 -5.48 -3.50
N GLU A 31 11.21 -5.07 -2.48
CA GLU A 31 12.45 -5.74 -2.07
C GLU A 31 12.19 -6.90 -1.12
N SER A 32 11.22 -6.76 -0.21
CA SER A 32 11.01 -7.68 0.93
C SER A 32 9.89 -8.70 0.75
N ASN A 33 9.02 -8.54 -0.25
CA ASN A 33 7.89 -9.43 -0.51
C ASN A 33 7.93 -9.92 -1.96
N GLU A 34 8.19 -11.21 -2.15
CA GLU A 34 8.33 -11.83 -3.47
C GLU A 34 7.01 -11.82 -4.25
N ASP A 35 5.87 -12.06 -3.59
CA ASP A 35 4.55 -12.05 -4.22
C ASP A 35 4.19 -10.64 -4.70
N TYR A 36 4.47 -9.62 -3.90
CA TYR A 36 4.27 -8.22 -4.27
C TYR A 36 5.05 -7.87 -5.53
N ARG A 37 6.34 -8.24 -5.58
CA ARG A 37 7.20 -8.04 -6.75
C ARG A 37 6.69 -8.80 -7.98
N ALA A 38 6.30 -10.06 -7.82
CA ALA A 38 5.76 -10.87 -8.91
C ALA A 38 4.46 -10.29 -9.50
N ILE A 39 3.61 -9.70 -8.66
CA ILE A 39 2.40 -9.00 -9.13
C ILE A 39 2.76 -7.73 -9.91
N GLN A 40 3.73 -6.94 -9.44
CA GLN A 40 4.22 -5.76 -10.16
C GLN A 40 4.79 -6.12 -11.53
N GLU A 41 5.61 -7.17 -11.61
CA GLU A 41 6.17 -7.66 -12.87
C GLU A 41 5.08 -8.12 -13.85
N GLN A 42 4.05 -8.80 -13.35
CA GLN A 42 2.90 -9.20 -14.17
C GLN A 42 2.11 -7.99 -14.70
N MET A 43 1.91 -6.96 -13.88
CA MET A 43 1.24 -5.73 -14.32
C MET A 43 2.07 -5.01 -15.39
N GLU A 44 3.37 -4.87 -15.19
CA GLU A 44 4.30 -4.27 -16.14
C GLU A 44 4.26 -5.00 -17.50
N ALA A 45 4.26 -6.33 -17.50
CA ALA A 45 4.12 -7.12 -18.71
C ALA A 45 2.79 -6.86 -19.45
N ILE A 46 1.68 -6.72 -18.72
CA ILE A 46 0.38 -6.38 -19.31
C ILE A 46 0.42 -4.98 -19.94
N PHE A 47 1.02 -4.00 -19.26
CA PHE A 47 1.12 -2.63 -19.78
C PHE A 47 2.01 -2.53 -21.02
N GLN A 48 3.11 -3.28 -21.07
CA GLN A 48 3.96 -3.38 -22.26
C GLN A 48 3.22 -4.04 -23.43
N GLN A 49 2.40 -5.04 -23.16
CA GLN A 49 1.60 -5.72 -24.18
C GLN A 49 0.42 -4.86 -24.66
N TYR A 50 -0.20 -4.10 -23.76
CA TYR A 50 -1.38 -3.28 -24.03
C TYR A 50 -1.18 -1.82 -23.55
N PRO A 51 -0.43 -0.99 -24.30
CA PRO A 51 -0.14 0.39 -23.88
C PRO A 51 -1.38 1.27 -23.67
N LYS A 52 -2.48 0.99 -24.39
CA LYS A 52 -3.77 1.67 -24.18
C LYS A 52 -4.39 1.38 -22.82
N VAL A 53 -4.12 0.21 -22.24
CA VAL A 53 -4.57 -0.12 -20.88
C VAL A 53 -3.79 0.70 -19.87
N LEU A 54 -2.48 0.90 -20.06
CA LEU A 54 -1.69 1.82 -19.24
C LEU A 54 -2.23 3.25 -19.35
N GLU A 55 -2.46 3.73 -20.58
CA GLU A 55 -3.02 5.08 -20.80
C GLU A 55 -4.38 5.26 -20.14
N ALA A 56 -5.29 4.28 -20.27
CA ALA A 56 -6.61 4.32 -19.64
C ALA A 56 -6.56 4.32 -18.11
N VAL A 57 -5.47 3.82 -17.54
CA VAL A 57 -5.27 3.71 -16.09
C VAL A 57 -4.55 4.93 -15.52
N ASP A 58 -3.62 5.51 -16.27
CA ASP A 58 -2.81 6.66 -15.86
C ASP A 58 -3.49 7.99 -16.20
N THR A 59 -4.28 8.02 -17.27
CA THR A 59 -5.03 9.21 -17.66
C THR A 59 -6.44 9.11 -17.10
N GLU A 60 -6.88 10.12 -16.34
CA GLU A 60 -8.25 10.25 -15.86
C GLU A 60 -9.22 10.63 -17.00
N LYS A 61 -9.09 9.97 -18.16
CA LYS A 61 -9.84 10.24 -19.38
C LYS A 61 -10.45 8.96 -19.92
N ALA A 62 -11.56 9.11 -20.64
CA ALA A 62 -12.16 7.99 -21.35
C ALA A 62 -11.23 7.50 -22.48
N ALA A 63 -11.06 6.20 -22.58
CA ALA A 63 -10.32 5.54 -23.64
C ALA A 63 -11.19 4.44 -24.28
N GLU A 64 -11.13 4.31 -25.60
CA GLU A 64 -11.76 3.21 -26.32
C GLU A 64 -10.84 1.98 -26.29
N LEU A 65 -11.31 0.91 -25.65
CA LEU A 65 -10.59 -0.35 -25.50
C LEU A 65 -11.26 -1.45 -26.33
N SER A 66 -10.44 -2.27 -26.98
CA SER A 66 -10.88 -3.53 -27.58
C SER A 66 -11.28 -4.55 -26.52
N GLN A 67 -11.94 -5.64 -26.93
CA GLN A 67 -12.33 -6.71 -26.00
C GLN A 67 -11.13 -7.33 -25.25
N GLN A 68 -9.98 -7.47 -25.93
CA GLN A 68 -8.76 -7.99 -25.32
C GLN A 68 -8.16 -7.01 -24.30
N GLU A 69 -8.16 -5.71 -24.63
CA GLU A 69 -7.70 -4.65 -23.74
C GLU A 69 -8.62 -4.50 -22.52
N CYS A 70 -9.93 -4.66 -22.68
CA CYS A 70 -10.87 -4.71 -21.55
C CYS A 70 -10.57 -5.89 -20.60
N ALA A 71 -10.29 -7.07 -21.16
CA ALA A 71 -9.91 -8.23 -20.35
C ALA A 71 -8.58 -8.01 -19.61
N ALA A 72 -7.60 -7.40 -20.28
CA ALA A 72 -6.34 -7.01 -19.68
C ALA A 72 -6.52 -5.98 -18.56
N LEU A 73 -7.40 -4.97 -18.76
CA LEU A 73 -7.73 -3.99 -17.73
C LEU A 73 -8.37 -4.64 -16.50
N ILE A 74 -9.32 -5.56 -16.68
CA ILE A 74 -9.91 -6.34 -15.57
C ILE A 74 -8.79 -7.06 -14.81
N LYS A 75 -7.85 -7.68 -15.52
CA LYS A 75 -6.74 -8.38 -14.89
C LYS A 75 -5.84 -7.45 -14.08
N VAL A 76 -5.54 -6.26 -14.60
CA VAL A 76 -4.78 -5.22 -13.88
C VAL A 76 -5.52 -4.80 -12.60
N MET A 77 -6.85 -4.66 -12.64
CA MET A 77 -7.63 -4.31 -11.44
C MET A 77 -7.62 -5.41 -10.39
N GLU A 78 -7.72 -6.69 -10.78
CA GLU A 78 -7.54 -7.81 -9.85
C GLU A 78 -6.16 -7.78 -9.19
N LEU A 79 -5.09 -7.57 -9.97
CA LEU A 79 -3.72 -7.51 -9.48
C LEU A 79 -3.52 -6.33 -8.50
N ARG A 80 -4.11 -5.17 -8.79
CA ARG A 80 -4.09 -4.00 -7.89
C ARG A 80 -4.79 -4.26 -6.56
N ASN A 81 -5.92 -4.98 -6.58
CA ASN A 81 -6.60 -5.38 -5.34
C ASN A 81 -5.69 -6.28 -4.50
N ASN A 82 -5.00 -7.24 -5.13
CA ASN A 82 -4.05 -8.11 -4.42
C ASN A 82 -2.87 -7.33 -3.83
N LEU A 83 -2.30 -6.35 -4.55
CA LEU A 83 -1.27 -5.45 -4.00
C LEU A 83 -1.81 -4.69 -2.78
N THR A 84 -3.02 -4.16 -2.88
CA THR A 84 -3.68 -3.41 -1.81
C THR A 84 -3.87 -4.29 -0.57
N ASP A 85 -4.27 -5.55 -0.73
CA ASP A 85 -4.40 -6.49 0.39
C ASP A 85 -3.07 -6.72 1.10
N ILE A 86 -1.97 -6.90 0.36
CA ILE A 86 -0.62 -7.04 0.92
C ILE A 86 -0.20 -5.78 1.67
N GLU A 87 -0.43 -4.60 1.08
CA GLU A 87 -0.11 -3.30 1.69
C GLU A 87 -0.88 -3.08 2.99
N MET A 88 -2.19 -3.36 2.99
CA MET A 88 -3.04 -3.24 4.17
C MET A 88 -2.58 -4.17 5.30
N GLN A 89 -2.29 -5.44 4.98
CA GLN A 89 -1.75 -6.39 5.97
C GLN A 89 -0.42 -5.90 6.54
N THR A 90 0.47 -5.40 5.67
CA THR A 90 1.79 -4.91 6.07
C THR A 90 1.68 -3.70 7.01
N VAL A 91 0.82 -2.74 6.68
CA VAL A 91 0.56 -1.57 7.53
C VAL A 91 -0.09 -1.97 8.86
N TYR A 92 -1.05 -2.90 8.84
CA TYR A 92 -1.69 -3.42 10.04
C TYR A 92 -0.67 -4.03 11.01
N PHE A 93 0.14 -4.98 10.52
CA PHE A 93 1.16 -5.62 11.36
C PHE A 93 2.21 -4.62 11.83
N ARG A 94 2.59 -3.65 10.99
CA ARG A 94 3.52 -2.60 11.39
C ARG A 94 2.99 -1.79 12.58
N GLY A 95 1.72 -1.39 12.53
CA GLY A 95 1.05 -0.71 13.65
C GLY A 95 1.06 -1.56 14.93
N CYS A 96 0.84 -2.87 14.83
CA CYS A 96 0.94 -3.78 15.98
C CYS A 96 2.37 -3.81 16.57
N TYR A 97 3.40 -3.91 15.72
CA TYR A 97 4.80 -3.88 16.16
C TYR A 97 5.16 -2.58 16.87
N ASP A 98 4.76 -1.44 16.29
CA ASP A 98 5.00 -0.13 16.89
C ASP A 98 4.29 -0.03 18.25
N GLY A 99 3.03 -0.49 18.33
CA GLY A 99 2.26 -0.54 19.57
C GLY A 99 2.96 -1.34 20.68
N VAL A 100 3.46 -2.54 20.38
CA VAL A 100 4.27 -3.33 21.33
C VAL A 100 5.54 -2.57 21.73
N GLY A 101 6.19 -1.89 20.77
CA GLY A 101 7.36 -1.05 21.03
C GLY A 101 7.06 0.10 22.00
N TYR A 102 5.91 0.77 21.85
CA TYR A 102 5.47 1.82 22.76
C TYR A 102 5.22 1.29 24.18
N LEU A 103 4.53 0.16 24.31
CA LEU A 103 4.25 -0.45 25.62
C LEU A 103 5.53 -0.82 26.37
N LYS A 104 6.53 -1.38 25.67
CA LYS A 104 7.85 -1.67 26.24
C LYS A 104 8.57 -0.40 26.70
N LYS A 105 8.56 0.66 25.88
CA LYS A 105 9.18 1.96 26.24
C LYS A 105 8.51 2.61 27.44
N ALA A 106 7.21 2.41 27.60
CA ALA A 106 6.44 2.89 28.76
C ALA A 106 6.62 2.02 30.03
N GLY A 107 7.35 0.91 29.95
CA GLY A 107 7.55 -0.01 31.08
C GLY A 107 6.30 -0.83 31.45
N ILE A 108 5.33 -0.93 30.53
CA ILE A 108 4.11 -1.72 30.72
C ILE A 108 4.34 -3.20 30.39
N LEU A 109 5.23 -3.47 29.41
CA LEU A 109 5.65 -4.79 28.94
C LEU A 109 7.17 -4.98 29.06
#